data_AF-A0A7W1DL06-F1
#
_entry.id   AF-A0A7W1DL06-F1
#
_cell.length_a   1.000
_cell.length_b   1.000
_cell.length_c   1.000
_cell.angle_alpha   90.00
_cell.angle_beta   90.00
_cell.angle_gamma   90.00
#
_symmetry.space_group_name_H-M   'P 1'
#
loop_
_entity.id
_entity.type
_entity.pdbx_description
1 polymer ?
#
loop_
_entity_poly.entity_id
_entity_poly.type
_entity_poly.pdbx_seq_one_letter_code
_entity_poly.pdbx_strand_id
1 'polypeptide(L)'
;MAYDRFHLVGCVGVVLAVLLRSPSFGQDANPHKLLAEADRLAWLRVWTRAEPLYAQAREAFARSGDNKNALYAEVSQLRRQLPTLPVPEVSERLSGYLDDPIVENDERLRLRVLIIKGETDEDLDPPLSQRSWTEALALAQKLGEAGWANRARGELGLVAFLQGDTNLPVRVPGRGGNSVRVAR
;
A
#
# COMPACT_ATOMS: atom_id res chain seq x y z
N MET A 1 44.61 -56.29 -46.38
CA MET A 1 43.88 -55.03 -46.59
C MET A 1 43.43 -54.57 -45.20
N ALA A 2 44.24 -53.86 -44.41
CA ALA A 2 44.62 -52.43 -44.49
C ALA A 2 43.37 -51.53 -44.26
N TYR A 3 43.21 -50.63 -43.28
CA TYR A 3 43.99 -49.82 -42.32
C TYR A 3 43.09 -49.63 -41.06
N ASP A 4 43.47 -49.64 -39.78
CA ASP A 4 44.42 -48.89 -38.91
C ASP A 4 44.06 -47.44 -38.52
N ARG A 5 43.82 -47.27 -37.19
CA ARG A 5 44.02 -46.13 -36.25
C ARG A 5 43.32 -44.78 -36.40
N PHE A 6 42.76 -44.29 -35.28
CA PHE A 6 43.23 -43.08 -34.55
C PHE A 6 42.58 -42.98 -33.14
N HIS A 7 43.41 -42.73 -32.12
CA HIS A 7 43.03 -42.44 -30.72
C HIS A 7 42.62 -40.96 -30.55
N LEU A 8 41.69 -40.63 -29.63
CA LEU A 8 41.58 -39.31 -28.97
C LEU A 8 40.66 -39.44 -27.72
N VAL A 9 41.20 -39.46 -26.49
CA VAL A 9 41.34 -38.31 -25.55
C VAL A 9 40.02 -37.73 -25.04
N GLY A 10 39.89 -37.74 -23.70
CA GLY A 10 39.13 -36.74 -22.91
C GLY A 10 37.60 -36.83 -23.02
N CYS A 11 36.79 -36.46 -22.05
CA CYS A 11 36.99 -35.61 -20.89
C CYS A 11 35.99 -36.01 -19.81
N VAL A 12 36.45 -35.93 -18.57
CA VAL A 12 35.64 -35.85 -17.36
C VAL A 12 34.57 -34.76 -17.57
N GLY A 13 33.31 -35.18 -17.67
CA GLY A 13 32.17 -34.27 -17.71
C GLY A 13 31.94 -33.68 -16.32
N VAL A 14 32.61 -32.57 -16.03
CA VAL A 14 32.34 -31.71 -14.88
C VAL A 14 30.89 -31.26 -14.97
N VAL A 15 30.06 -31.72 -14.02
CA VAL A 15 28.72 -31.18 -13.78
C VAL A 15 28.92 -29.75 -13.30
N LEU A 16 28.88 -28.79 -14.22
CA LEU A 16 28.85 -27.38 -13.92
C LEU A 16 27.45 -27.09 -13.35
N ALA A 17 27.34 -27.18 -12.02
CA ALA A 17 26.23 -26.59 -11.29
C ALA A 17 26.26 -25.09 -11.56
N VAL A 18 25.49 -24.64 -12.55
CA VAL A 18 25.12 -23.24 -12.70
C VAL A 18 24.29 -22.93 -11.46
N LEU A 19 24.97 -22.47 -10.40
CA LEU A 19 24.35 -21.68 -9.36
C LEU A 19 23.75 -20.49 -10.10
N LEU A 20 22.44 -20.57 -10.39
CA LEU A 20 21.61 -19.41 -10.60
C LEU A 20 21.79 -18.56 -9.36
N ARG A 21 22.76 -17.64 -9.45
CA ARG A 21 22.95 -16.56 -8.50
C ARG A 21 21.71 -15.72 -8.68
N SER A 22 20.64 -16.08 -7.96
CA SER A 22 19.49 -15.20 -7.74
C SER A 22 20.09 -13.83 -7.47
N PRO A 23 19.64 -12.76 -8.14
CA PRO A 23 20.12 -11.44 -7.80
C PRO A 23 19.87 -11.30 -6.31
N SER A 24 20.95 -11.23 -5.55
CA SER A 24 20.89 -10.90 -4.15
C SER A 24 20.37 -9.46 -4.13
N PHE A 25 19.05 -9.29 -4.08
CA PHE A 25 18.42 -8.03 -3.68
C PHE A 25 18.71 -7.89 -2.18
N GLY A 26 19.96 -7.59 -1.90
CA GLY A 26 20.53 -7.71 -0.58
C GLY A 26 21.86 -7.00 -0.59
N GLN A 27 21.82 -5.69 -0.86
CA GLN A 27 22.86 -4.74 -0.45
C GLN A 27 22.18 -3.40 -0.15
N ASP A 28 22.06 -3.09 1.15
CA ASP A 28 21.98 -1.74 1.73
C ASP A 28 21.01 -0.74 1.10
N ALA A 29 19.85 -1.19 0.60
CA ALA A 29 18.79 -0.28 0.24
C ALA A 29 18.23 0.36 1.52
N ASN A 30 18.55 1.63 1.73
CA ASN A 30 18.09 2.41 2.88
C ASN A 30 16.56 2.22 3.05
N PRO A 31 16.07 1.72 4.20
CA PRO A 31 14.68 1.34 4.39
C PRO A 31 13.72 2.53 4.21
N HIS A 32 14.15 3.75 4.52
CA HIS A 32 13.36 4.95 4.25
C HIS A 32 13.25 5.25 2.76
N LYS A 33 14.28 4.98 1.95
CA LYS A 33 14.19 5.15 0.50
C LYS A 33 13.26 4.11 -0.13
N LEU A 34 13.32 2.87 0.35
CA LEU A 34 12.38 1.82 -0.07
C LEU A 34 10.94 2.21 0.25
N LEU A 35 10.70 2.68 1.48
CA LEU A 35 9.38 3.10 1.92
C LEU A 35 8.86 4.30 1.11
N ALA A 36 9.68 5.32 0.89
CA ALA A 36 9.30 6.49 0.11
C ALA A 36 8.95 6.15 -1.35
N GLU A 37 9.69 5.25 -1.99
CA GLU A 37 9.36 4.80 -3.34
C GLU A 37 8.09 3.94 -3.36
N ALA A 38 7.89 3.10 -2.35
CA ALA A 38 6.65 2.33 -2.18
C ALA A 38 5.44 3.26 -2.03
N ASP A 39 5.54 4.32 -1.21
CA ASP A 39 4.51 5.34 -1.02
C ASP A 39 4.22 6.10 -2.32
N ARG A 40 5.25 6.48 -3.07
CA ARG A 40 5.10 7.13 -4.39
C ARG A 40 4.34 6.24 -5.36
N LEU A 41 4.69 4.95 -5.43
CA LEU A 41 4.03 3.99 -6.31
C LEU A 41 2.59 3.70 -5.87
N ALA A 42 2.35 3.58 -4.56
CA ALA A 42 1.04 3.41 -3.95
C ALA A 42 0.11 4.61 -4.24
N TRP A 43 0.64 5.83 -4.13
CA TRP A 43 -0.07 7.05 -4.51
C TRP A 43 -0.53 7.03 -5.97
N LEU A 44 0.32 6.51 -6.86
CA LEU A 44 0.01 6.30 -8.28
C LEU A 44 -0.82 5.03 -8.55
N ARG A 45 -1.30 4.34 -7.50
CA ARG A 45 -2.06 3.09 -7.57
C ARG A 45 -1.32 1.92 -8.24
N VAL A 46 0.01 1.97 -8.29
CA VAL A 46 0.88 0.94 -8.86
C VAL A 46 1.25 -0.09 -7.79
N TRP A 47 0.24 -0.77 -7.25
CA TRP A 47 0.39 -1.64 -6.07
C TRP A 47 1.28 -2.85 -6.30
N THR A 48 1.28 -3.41 -7.51
CA THR A 48 2.14 -4.55 -7.89
C THR A 48 3.63 -4.25 -7.75
N ARG A 49 4.03 -2.97 -7.89
CA ARG A 49 5.43 -2.54 -7.69
C ARG A 49 5.69 -2.02 -6.27
N ALA A 50 4.67 -1.46 -5.61
CA ALA A 50 4.80 -0.94 -4.26
C ALA A 50 4.95 -2.05 -3.21
N GLU A 51 4.15 -3.12 -3.32
CA GLU A 51 4.11 -4.23 -2.35
C GLU A 51 5.48 -4.86 -2.04
N PRO A 52 6.31 -5.26 -3.02
CA PRO A 52 7.62 -5.83 -2.72
C PRO A 52 8.58 -4.84 -2.06
N LEU A 53 8.40 -3.53 -2.27
CA LEU A 53 9.21 -2.50 -1.61
C LEU A 53 8.81 -2.29 -0.15
N TYR A 54 7.50 -2.29 0.15
CA TYR A 54 7.03 -2.33 1.53
C TYR A 54 7.54 -3.59 2.26
N ALA A 55 7.58 -4.74 1.59
CA ALA A 55 8.11 -5.99 2.18
C ALA A 55 9.55 -5.83 2.64
N GLN A 56 10.40 -5.33 1.72
CA GLN A 56 11.81 -5.11 1.98
C GLN A 56 12.04 -4.05 3.06
N ALA A 57 11.27 -2.95 3.02
CA ALA A 57 11.32 -1.90 4.03
C ALA A 57 10.95 -2.44 5.41
N ARG A 58 9.86 -3.21 5.52
CA ARG A 58 9.40 -3.83 6.77
C ARG A 58 10.49 -4.70 7.40
N GLU A 59 11.08 -5.60 6.62
CA GLU A 59 12.16 -6.47 7.09
C GLU A 59 13.39 -5.69 7.54
N ALA A 60 13.76 -4.65 6.80
CA ALA A 60 14.90 -3.81 7.14
C ALA A 60 14.66 -2.99 8.42
N PHE A 61 13.46 -2.40 8.60
CA PHE A 61 13.09 -1.71 9.83
C PHE A 61 13.00 -2.65 11.03
N ALA A 62 12.45 -3.86 10.85
CA ALA A 62 12.40 -4.86 11.90
C ALA A 62 13.82 -5.28 12.36
N ARG A 63 14.76 -5.46 11.43
CA ARG A 63 16.17 -5.75 11.76
C ARG A 63 16.86 -4.63 12.55
N SER A 64 16.47 -3.38 12.34
CA SER A 64 17.02 -2.23 13.08
C SER A 64 16.24 -1.89 14.36
N GLY A 65 15.19 -2.65 14.71
CA GLY A 65 14.34 -2.37 15.87
C GLY A 65 13.41 -1.16 15.70
N ASP A 66 13.22 -0.67 14.48
CA ASP A 66 12.29 0.42 14.17
C ASP A 66 10.88 -0.14 13.97
N ASN A 67 10.25 -0.52 15.09
CA ASN A 67 8.94 -1.17 15.09
C ASN A 67 7.86 -0.31 14.45
N LYS A 68 7.98 1.02 14.56
CA LYS A 68 7.02 1.95 13.99
C LYS A 68 7.00 1.91 12.47
N ASN A 69 8.17 2.07 11.84
CA ASN A 69 8.24 2.05 10.39
C ASN A 69 8.08 0.62 9.83
N ALA A 70 8.42 -0.41 10.60
CA ALA A 70 8.07 -1.78 10.27
C ALA A 70 6.54 -1.96 10.21
N LEU A 71 5.80 -1.50 11.22
CA LEU A 71 4.34 -1.56 11.27
C LEU A 71 3.69 -0.74 10.14
N TYR A 72 4.22 0.45 9.86
CA TYR A 72 3.77 1.27 8.73
C TYR A 72 3.86 0.53 7.40
N ALA A 73 5.01 -0.12 7.16
CA ALA A 73 5.22 -0.88 5.94
C ALA A 73 4.28 -2.09 5.89
N GLU A 74 4.10 -2.84 7.00
CA GLU A 74 3.18 -3.97 7.09
C GLU A 74 1.73 -3.58 6.77
N VAL A 75 1.21 -2.54 7.42
CA VAL A 75 -0.15 -2.04 7.17
C VAL A 75 -0.32 -1.64 5.70
N SER A 76 0.69 -1.00 5.12
CA SER A 76 0.66 -0.59 3.71
C SER A 76 0.67 -1.76 2.72
N GLN A 77 1.24 -2.91 3.10
CA GLN A 77 1.17 -4.14 2.30
C GLN A 77 -0.24 -4.72 2.27
N LEU A 78 -0.97 -4.66 3.40
CA LEU A 78 -2.30 -5.25 3.53
C LEU A 78 -3.25 -4.76 2.45
N ARG A 79 -3.13 -3.49 2.05
CA ARG A 79 -3.94 -2.90 0.97
C ARG A 79 -3.82 -3.67 -0.35
N ARG A 80 -2.63 -4.16 -0.72
CA ARG A 80 -2.47 -4.92 -1.97
C ARG A 80 -3.13 -6.28 -1.89
N GLN A 81 -3.25 -6.85 -0.69
CA GLN A 81 -3.85 -8.15 -0.45
C GLN A 81 -5.39 -8.09 -0.43
N LEU A 82 -5.99 -6.89 -0.36
CA LEU A 82 -7.44 -6.69 -0.35
C LEU A 82 -8.22 -7.49 -1.42
N PRO A 83 -7.79 -7.56 -2.70
CA PRO A 83 -8.55 -8.30 -3.71
C PRO A 83 -8.58 -9.82 -3.50
N THR A 84 -7.77 -10.34 -2.58
CA THR A 84 -7.62 -11.78 -2.31
C THR A 84 -8.08 -12.18 -0.91
N LEU A 85 -8.40 -11.21 -0.05
CA LEU A 85 -8.80 -11.43 1.34
C LEU A 85 -10.28 -11.10 1.53
N PRO A 86 -10.98 -11.75 2.47
CA PRO A 86 -12.35 -11.38 2.81
C PRO A 86 -12.40 -9.95 3.36
N VAL A 87 -13.18 -9.08 2.73
CA VAL A 87 -13.28 -7.65 3.10
C VAL A 87 -13.64 -7.44 4.59
N PRO A 88 -14.62 -8.16 5.19
CA PRO A 88 -14.94 -7.97 6.62
C PRO A 88 -13.76 -8.29 7.55
N GLU A 89 -12.99 -9.34 7.25
CA GLU A 89 -11.82 -9.73 8.06
C GLU A 89 -10.73 -8.66 7.98
N VAL A 90 -10.52 -8.06 6.80
CA VAL A 90 -9.54 -6.99 6.66
C VAL A 90 -10.00 -5.70 7.34
N SER A 91 -11.29 -5.37 7.24
CA SER A 91 -11.88 -4.22 7.95
C SER A 91 -11.67 -4.35 9.47
N GLU A 92 -11.88 -5.53 10.03
CA GLU A 92 -11.68 -5.83 11.45
C GLU A 92 -10.20 -5.78 11.83
N ARG A 93 -9.31 -6.36 11.02
CA ARG A 93 -7.86 -6.28 11.23
C ARG A 93 -7.37 -4.82 11.26
N LEU A 94 -7.91 -3.97 10.38
CA LEU A 94 -7.58 -2.54 10.36
C LEU A 94 -8.11 -1.80 11.60
N SER A 95 -9.28 -2.19 12.13
CA SER A 95 -9.74 -1.70 13.43
C SER A 95 -8.76 -2.09 14.55
N GLY A 96 -8.30 -3.35 14.57
CA GLY A 96 -7.30 -3.79 15.54
C GLY A 96 -5.98 -3.04 15.46
N TYR A 97 -5.53 -2.62 14.27
CA TYR A 97 -4.37 -1.72 14.15
C TYR A 97 -4.65 -0.33 14.74
N LEU A 98 -5.87 0.19 14.66
CA LEU A 98 -6.19 1.51 15.24
C LEU A 98 -6.17 1.52 16.77
N ASP A 99 -6.28 0.34 17.39
CA ASP A 99 -6.16 0.12 18.84
C ASP A 99 -4.71 -0.20 19.28
N ASP A 100 -3.77 -0.36 18.33
CA ASP A 100 -2.36 -0.60 18.65
C ASP A 100 -1.71 0.68 19.22
N PRO A 101 -1.01 0.61 20.38
CA PRO A 101 -0.42 1.79 21.00
C PRO A 101 0.57 2.56 20.13
N ILE A 102 1.29 1.90 19.22
CA ILE A 102 2.21 2.58 18.29
C ILE A 102 1.40 3.40 17.28
N VAL A 103 0.26 2.87 16.82
CA VAL A 103 -0.63 3.55 15.88
C VAL A 103 -1.36 4.70 16.55
N GLU A 104 -1.88 4.52 17.77
CA GLU A 104 -2.52 5.58 18.54
C GLU A 104 -1.59 6.79 18.76
N ASN A 105 -0.30 6.53 19.01
CA ASN A 105 0.69 7.56 19.32
C ASN A 105 1.44 8.13 18.10
N ASP A 106 1.25 7.60 16.89
CA ASP A 106 1.83 8.15 15.66
C ASP A 106 0.74 8.52 14.64
N GLU A 107 0.51 9.82 14.52
CA GLU A 107 -0.54 10.39 13.66
C GLU A 107 -0.38 10.04 12.18
N ARG A 108 0.85 9.87 11.68
CA ARG A 108 1.08 9.52 10.27
C ARG A 108 0.76 8.05 10.01
N LEU A 109 1.11 7.17 10.96
CA LEU A 109 0.74 5.77 10.90
C LEU A 109 -0.78 5.60 11.05
N ARG A 110 -1.40 6.29 12.02
CA ARG A 110 -2.87 6.31 12.16
C ARG A 110 -3.55 6.77 10.88
N LEU A 111 -3.06 7.85 10.26
CA LEU A 111 -3.58 8.30 8.96
C LEU A 111 -3.47 7.18 7.91
N ARG A 112 -2.31 6.52 7.80
CA ARG A 112 -2.12 5.41 6.85
C ARG A 112 -3.14 4.28 7.07
N VAL A 113 -3.38 3.89 8.32
CA VAL A 113 -4.38 2.85 8.66
C VAL A 113 -5.78 3.30 8.25
N LEU A 114 -6.18 4.53 8.59
CA LEU A 114 -7.49 5.09 8.25
C LEU A 114 -7.74 5.19 6.75
N ILE A 115 -6.71 5.55 5.96
CA ILE A 115 -6.81 5.58 4.49
C ILE A 115 -7.15 4.18 3.95
N ILE A 116 -6.42 3.15 4.39
CA ILE A 116 -6.64 1.78 3.91
C ILE A 116 -7.99 1.26 4.42
N LYS A 117 -8.35 1.59 5.65
CA LYS A 117 -9.66 1.25 6.22
C LYS A 117 -10.80 1.92 5.47
N GLY A 118 -10.70 3.20 5.12
CA GLY A 118 -11.68 3.89 4.30
C GLY A 118 -11.88 3.23 2.94
N GLU A 119 -10.79 2.86 2.25
CA GLU A 119 -10.85 2.10 0.98
C GLU A 119 -11.50 0.72 1.17
N THR A 120 -11.16 0.00 2.26
CA THR A 120 -11.68 -1.35 2.55
C THR A 120 -13.16 -1.32 2.91
N ASP A 121 -13.55 -0.37 3.76
CA ASP A 121 -14.91 -0.24 4.27
C ASP A 121 -15.88 0.24 3.17
N GLU A 122 -15.39 0.88 2.10
CA GLU A 122 -16.22 1.29 0.97
C GLU A 122 -16.82 0.08 0.23
N ASP A 123 -16.04 -1.00 0.11
CA ASP A 123 -16.48 -2.27 -0.47
C ASP A 123 -17.37 -3.09 0.51
N LEU A 124 -17.46 -2.67 1.78
CA LEU A 124 -18.19 -3.38 2.83
C LEU A 124 -19.52 -2.74 3.18
N ASP A 125 -19.48 -1.48 3.64
CA ASP A 125 -20.62 -0.74 4.15
C ASP A 125 -20.31 0.79 4.12
N PRO A 126 -20.97 1.57 3.24
CA PRO A 126 -20.64 2.98 3.03
C PRO A 126 -20.59 3.86 4.30
N PRO A 127 -21.48 3.72 5.30
CA PRO A 127 -21.36 4.43 6.58
C PRO A 127 -20.08 4.11 7.36
N LEU A 128 -19.53 2.89 7.28
CA LEU A 128 -18.22 2.57 7.87
C LEU A 128 -17.12 3.38 7.18
N SER A 129 -17.12 3.37 5.85
CA SER A 129 -16.17 4.12 5.04
C SER A 129 -16.23 5.62 5.32
N GLN A 130 -17.43 6.18 5.46
CA GLN A 130 -17.63 7.59 5.82
C GLN A 130 -16.92 7.95 7.13
N ARG A 131 -17.04 7.11 8.17
CA ARG A 131 -16.38 7.36 9.47
C ARG A 131 -14.86 7.36 9.31
N SER A 132 -14.31 6.34 8.67
CA SER A 132 -12.87 6.19 8.42
C SER A 132 -12.31 7.37 7.61
N TRP A 133 -12.97 7.78 6.53
CA TRP A 133 -12.55 8.91 5.70
C TRP A 133 -12.72 10.27 6.37
N THR A 134 -13.72 10.44 7.24
CA THR A 134 -13.91 11.66 8.03
C THR A 134 -12.75 11.85 9.00
N GLU A 135 -12.36 10.79 9.71
CA GLU A 135 -11.22 10.83 10.62
C GLU A 135 -9.90 11.03 9.85
N ALA A 136 -9.72 10.33 8.71
CA ALA A 136 -8.56 10.52 7.84
C ALA A 136 -8.44 11.96 7.35
N LEU A 137 -9.56 12.59 6.96
CA LEU A 137 -9.58 13.98 6.52
C LEU A 137 -9.14 14.94 7.63
N ALA A 138 -9.67 14.76 8.84
CA ALA A 138 -9.32 15.60 9.99
C ALA A 138 -7.81 15.48 10.29
N LEU A 139 -7.29 14.26 10.29
CA LEU A 139 -5.89 14.00 10.58
C LEU A 139 -4.95 14.50 9.47
N ALA A 140 -5.31 14.31 8.20
CA ALA A 140 -4.56 14.85 7.08
C ALA A 140 -4.50 16.38 7.10
N GLN A 141 -5.59 17.05 7.50
CA GLN A 141 -5.60 18.50 7.67
C GLN A 141 -4.69 18.95 8.81
N LYS A 142 -4.75 18.26 9.97
CA LYS A 142 -3.89 18.52 11.12
C LYS A 142 -2.40 18.39 10.76
N LEU A 143 -2.06 17.37 9.98
CA LEU A 143 -0.69 17.08 9.55
C LEU A 143 -0.20 17.96 8.38
N GLY A 144 -1.08 18.76 7.76
CA GLY A 144 -0.74 19.53 6.56
C GLY A 144 -0.60 18.70 5.28
N GLU A 145 -1.11 17.47 5.27
CA GLU A 145 -1.04 16.52 4.15
C GLU A 145 -2.11 16.83 3.10
N ALA A 146 -1.91 17.91 2.32
CA ALA A 146 -2.91 18.42 1.38
C ALA A 146 -3.37 17.38 0.35
N GLY A 147 -2.48 16.49 -0.10
CA GLY A 147 -2.81 15.40 -1.02
C GLY A 147 -3.85 14.44 -0.42
N TRP A 148 -3.58 13.94 0.78
CA TRP A 148 -4.50 13.04 1.48
C TRP A 148 -5.80 13.73 1.89
N ALA A 149 -5.74 15.00 2.32
CA ALA A 149 -6.94 15.77 2.61
C ALA A 149 -7.83 15.93 1.37
N ASN A 150 -7.25 16.18 0.19
CA ASN A 150 -8.03 16.25 -1.05
C ASN A 150 -8.60 14.89 -1.44
N ARG A 151 -7.82 13.81 -1.29
CA ARG A 151 -8.31 12.46 -1.57
C ARG A 151 -9.49 12.11 -0.66
N ALA A 152 -9.35 12.26 0.65
CA ALA A 152 -10.40 11.94 1.61
C ALA A 152 -11.70 12.73 1.35
N ARG A 153 -11.62 14.00 0.92
CA ARG A 153 -12.82 14.75 0.47
C ARG A 153 -13.48 14.14 -0.76
N GLY A 154 -12.68 13.66 -1.71
CA GLY A 154 -13.19 12.99 -2.91
C GLY A 154 -13.92 11.68 -2.56
N GLU A 155 -13.28 10.84 -1.75
CA GLU A 155 -13.85 9.55 -1.31
C GLU A 155 -15.12 9.77 -0.47
N LEU A 156 -15.17 10.78 0.41
CA LEU A 156 -16.40 11.16 1.11
C LEU A 156 -17.55 11.56 0.17
N GLY A 157 -17.24 12.18 -0.97
CA GLY A 157 -18.24 12.48 -1.99
C GLY A 157 -18.77 11.21 -2.69
N LEU A 158 -17.89 10.23 -2.94
CA LEU A 158 -18.29 8.92 -3.48
C LEU A 158 -19.16 8.16 -2.48
N VAL A 159 -18.75 8.11 -1.21
CA VAL A 159 -19.52 7.46 -0.14
C VAL A 159 -20.91 8.07 0.02
N ALA A 160 -21.04 9.40 -0.04
CA ALA A 160 -22.34 10.06 0.02
C ALA A 160 -23.24 9.69 -1.16
N PHE A 161 -22.67 9.62 -2.36
CA PHE A 161 -23.38 9.13 -3.53
C PHE A 161 -23.87 7.67 -3.34
N LEU A 162 -23.01 6.78 -2.81
CA LEU A 162 -23.38 5.37 -2.53
C LEU A 162 -24.50 5.25 -1.49
N GLN A 163 -24.56 6.17 -0.52
CA GLN A 163 -25.63 6.23 0.48
C GLN A 163 -26.94 6.84 -0.06
N GLY A 164 -26.96 7.30 -1.31
CA GLY A 164 -28.12 8.01 -1.89
C GLY A 164 -28.27 9.46 -1.42
N ASP A 165 -27.29 9.99 -0.67
CA ASP A 165 -27.26 11.40 -0.29
C ASP A 165 -26.59 12.23 -1.39
N THR A 166 -27.41 12.70 -2.32
CA THR A 166 -26.96 13.57 -3.42
C THR A 166 -26.84 15.04 -3.02
N ASN A 167 -27.08 15.40 -1.75
CA ASN A 167 -27.11 16.80 -1.29
C ASN A 167 -25.77 17.31 -0.75
N LEU A 168 -24.71 16.49 -0.68
CA LEU A 168 -23.39 17.01 -0.29
C LEU A 168 -22.81 17.89 -1.40
N PRO A 169 -22.37 19.12 -1.08
CA PRO A 169 -21.73 19.98 -2.06
C PRO A 169 -20.39 19.36 -2.48
N VAL A 170 -20.36 18.74 -3.66
CA VAL A 170 -19.11 18.35 -4.33
C VAL A 170 -18.35 19.63 -4.69
N ARG A 171 -17.43 20.05 -3.82
CA ARG A 171 -16.57 21.19 -4.10
C ARG A 171 -15.41 20.75 -4.97
N VAL A 172 -15.61 20.82 -6.29
CA VAL A 172 -14.57 20.58 -7.31
C VAL A 172 -13.48 21.66 -7.16
N PRO A 173 -12.24 21.32 -6.79
CA PRO A 173 -11.15 22.29 -6.75
C PRO A 173 -10.75 22.65 -8.19
N GLY A 174 -10.88 23.91 -8.59
CA GLY A 174 -10.34 24.42 -9.86
C GLY A 174 -11.33 25.05 -10.85
N ARG A 175 -12.64 25.14 -10.54
CA ARG A 175 -13.55 26.05 -11.27
C ARG A 175 -14.22 27.01 -10.30
N GLY A 176 -14.05 28.30 -10.56
CA GLY A 176 -14.82 29.34 -9.92
C GLY A 176 -16.31 29.06 -10.05
N GLY A 177 -17.03 29.34 -8.96
CA GLY A 177 -18.48 29.43 -8.80
C GLY A 177 -19.37 28.78 -9.87
N ASN A 178 -19.92 27.60 -9.56
CA ASN A 178 -21.37 27.40 -9.51
C ASN A 178 -21.68 26.00 -8.97
N SER A 179 -22.46 25.96 -7.90
CA SER A 179 -23.06 24.74 -7.36
C SER A 179 -24.08 24.23 -8.38
N VAL A 180 -23.77 23.12 -9.06
CA VAL A 180 -24.77 22.43 -9.88
C VAL A 180 -25.65 21.62 -8.93
N ARG A 181 -26.87 22.11 -8.70
CA ARG A 181 -27.95 21.29 -8.13
C ARG A 181 -28.43 20.33 -9.21
N VAL A 182 -28.23 19.04 -9.01
CA VAL A 182 -28.90 18.01 -9.81
C VAL A 182 -30.31 17.85 -9.25
N ALA A 183 -31.32 18.14 -10.08
CA ALA A 183 -32.72 18.06 -9.70
C ALA A 183 -33.26 16.64 -9.86
N ARG A 184 -33.89 16.15 -8.78
CA ARG A 184 -34.88 15.06 -8.61
C ARG A 184 -34.76 13.80 -9.46
#